data_AF-A0A7S1U3E9-F1
#
_entry.id   AF-A0A7S1U3E9-F1
#
_cell.length_a   1.000
_cell.length_b   1.000
_cell.length_c   1.000
_cell.angle_alpha   90.00
_cell.angle_beta   90.00
_cell.angle_gamma   90.00
#
_symmetry.space_group_name_H-M   'P 1'
#
loop_
_entity.id
_entity.type
_entity.pdbx_description
1 polymer ?
#
loop_
_entity_poly.entity_id
_entity_poly.type
_entity_poly.pdbx_seq_one_letter_code
_entity_poly.pdbx_strand_id
1 'polypeptide(L)'
;MGNSTSTWESLCHRGAQEGGSDNLVVLHEAVVKFDNMERQQVELLWRSFTQTASSFAVTYPELETILMVLKDSIGVTDPVEAETEIKRQAHALWNHWTEDARHVGPSKAHVDAMEFLMAVVFLSKMTLRDKINFVFDAIDFDGNNFVDFDEVCISMKSIEAGLTKLRKEPSKPASEMKIILLASAWFSACAGVPHNDENEYPGVVIKRRQFVEFCLKKTQPANVIFRLYAVAEGQKEVDSDVEEEANVALKVADAPAEADPFAALSGGGRGGGGGCAPAEEEVGLQPQALDQGGGRDPEGAREQVRAEALGDDRVAAAGPHREAVPRALDEPPAAGDQ
;
A
#
# COMPACT_ATOMS: atom_id res chain seq x y z
N MET A 1 10.55 -7.03 23.93
CA MET A 1 10.33 -6.12 22.79
C MET A 1 9.72 -6.97 21.69
N GLY A 2 8.42 -6.82 21.44
CA GLY A 2 7.72 -7.66 20.46
C GLY A 2 8.14 -7.28 19.05
N ASN A 3 8.58 -8.25 18.25
CA ASN A 3 8.75 -8.09 16.82
C ASN A 3 7.37 -7.81 16.22
N SER A 4 7.09 -6.55 15.90
CA SER A 4 5.92 -6.17 15.11
C SER A 4 6.22 -6.59 13.67
N THR A 5 5.84 -7.82 13.31
CA THR A 5 5.81 -8.27 11.92
C THR A 5 4.76 -7.44 11.18
N SER A 6 5.14 -6.86 10.04
CA SER A 6 4.21 -6.13 9.17
C SER A 6 3.09 -7.05 8.69
N THR A 7 1.98 -6.46 8.26
CA THR A 7 0.87 -7.21 7.63
C THR A 7 1.40 -8.08 6.50
N TRP A 8 2.25 -7.54 5.63
CA TRP A 8 2.86 -8.31 4.54
C TRP A 8 3.72 -9.49 5.00
N GLU A 9 4.58 -9.30 6.01
CA GLU A 9 5.40 -10.40 6.55
C GLU A 9 4.54 -11.45 7.24
N SER A 10 3.56 -11.04 8.04
CA SER A 10 2.62 -11.94 8.69
C SER A 10 1.81 -12.74 7.67
N LEU A 11 1.45 -12.13 6.54
CA LEU A 11 0.70 -12.77 5.47
C LEU A 11 1.54 -13.72 4.61
N CYS A 12 2.77 -13.33 4.29
CA CYS A 12 3.72 -14.22 3.62
C CYS A 12 4.09 -15.42 4.51
N HIS A 13 4.24 -15.22 5.83
CA HIS A 13 4.57 -16.30 6.77
C HIS A 13 3.36 -17.20 7.09
N ARG A 14 2.14 -16.67 7.24
CA ARG A 14 0.93 -17.49 7.46
C ARG A 14 0.55 -18.30 6.24
N GLY A 15 0.73 -17.74 5.04
CA GLY A 15 0.65 -18.51 3.79
C GLY A 15 1.69 -19.65 3.72
N ALA A 16 2.83 -19.51 4.39
CA ALA A 16 3.86 -20.55 4.39
C ALA A 16 3.67 -21.64 5.46
N GLN A 17 2.81 -21.45 6.48
CA GLN A 17 2.77 -22.36 7.64
C GLN A 17 1.58 -23.32 7.73
N GLU A 18 0.43 -23.08 7.10
CA GLU A 18 -0.72 -24.01 7.26
C GLU A 18 -1.53 -24.16 5.98
N GLY A 19 -1.54 -25.37 5.42
CA GLY A 19 -2.48 -25.83 4.38
C GLY A 19 -3.87 -26.13 4.95
N GLY A 20 -4.38 -25.25 5.81
CA GLY A 20 -5.68 -25.35 6.47
C GLY A 20 -6.56 -24.14 6.19
N SER A 21 -7.87 -24.33 6.33
CA SER A 21 -8.96 -23.35 6.16
C SER A 21 -8.90 -22.09 7.05
N ASP A 22 -7.79 -21.83 7.76
CA ASP A 22 -7.61 -20.76 8.75
C ASP A 22 -6.94 -19.48 8.18
N ASN A 23 -6.80 -19.37 6.86
CA ASN A 23 -6.26 -18.19 6.18
C ASN A 23 -7.31 -17.13 5.82
N LEU A 24 -8.54 -17.26 6.33
CA LEU A 24 -9.64 -16.36 6.03
C LEU A 24 -9.42 -14.98 6.69
N VAL A 25 -9.59 -13.91 5.93
CA VAL A 25 -9.56 -12.55 6.50
C VAL A 25 -10.91 -12.29 7.19
N VAL A 26 -10.87 -12.27 8.52
CA VAL A 26 -12.00 -11.85 9.36
C VAL A 26 -12.11 -10.33 9.30
N LEU A 27 -13.21 -9.83 8.74
CA LEU A 27 -13.44 -8.40 8.52
C LEU A 27 -13.93 -7.68 9.79
N HIS A 28 -13.52 -6.42 9.95
CA HIS A 28 -14.05 -5.55 10.99
C HIS A 28 -15.53 -5.20 10.71
N GLU A 29 -16.36 -5.06 11.75
CA GLU A 29 -17.81 -4.81 11.59
C GLU A 29 -18.13 -3.55 10.77
N ALA A 30 -17.27 -2.53 10.85
CA ALA A 30 -17.40 -1.29 10.10
C ALA A 30 -17.18 -1.48 8.58
N VAL A 31 -16.52 -2.56 8.16
CA VAL A 31 -16.20 -2.82 6.74
C VAL A 31 -16.98 -3.94 6.09
N VAL A 32 -17.62 -4.82 6.86
CA VAL A 32 -18.37 -5.98 6.34
C VAL A 32 -19.39 -5.58 5.26
N LYS A 33 -19.94 -4.36 5.32
CA LYS A 33 -20.90 -3.84 4.33
C LYS A 33 -20.31 -3.48 2.97
N PHE A 34 -18.99 -3.32 2.89
CA PHE A 34 -18.25 -3.08 1.65
C PHE A 34 -17.64 -4.36 1.06
N ASP A 35 -17.82 -5.49 1.75
CA ASP A 35 -17.42 -6.78 1.23
C ASP A 35 -18.25 -7.12 -0.01
N ASN A 36 -17.63 -7.79 -0.98
CA ASN A 36 -18.30 -8.32 -2.15
C ASN A 36 -19.07 -7.26 -2.99
N MET A 37 -18.58 -6.03 -3.06
CA MET A 37 -19.16 -5.02 -3.97
C MET A 37 -18.91 -5.36 -5.43
N GLU A 38 -19.92 -5.10 -6.27
CA GLU A 38 -19.82 -5.19 -7.73
C GLU A 38 -18.90 -4.10 -8.28
N ARG A 39 -18.34 -4.33 -9.47
CA ARG A 39 -17.47 -3.36 -10.17
C ARG A 39 -18.12 -1.99 -10.26
N GLN A 40 -19.41 -1.92 -10.62
CA GLN A 40 -20.11 -0.64 -10.77
C GLN A 40 -20.17 0.14 -9.46
N GLN A 41 -20.32 -0.54 -8.31
CA GLN A 41 -20.36 0.11 -6.99
C GLN A 41 -19.00 0.71 -6.63
N VAL A 42 -17.90 -0.03 -6.89
CA VAL A 42 -16.54 0.46 -6.69
C VAL A 42 -16.26 1.69 -7.57
N GLU A 43 -16.66 1.64 -8.85
CA GLU A 43 -16.54 2.78 -9.77
C GLU A 43 -17.39 3.98 -9.34
N LEU A 44 -18.59 3.77 -8.79
CA LEU A 44 -19.42 4.84 -8.25
C LEU A 44 -18.74 5.55 -7.08
N LEU A 45 -18.15 4.80 -6.15
CA LEU A 45 -17.36 5.37 -5.05
C LEU A 45 -16.19 6.19 -5.56
N TRP A 46 -15.43 5.67 -6.53
CA TRP A 46 -14.29 6.36 -7.12
C TRP A 46 -14.71 7.67 -7.80
N ARG A 47 -15.77 7.63 -8.62
CA ARG A 47 -16.35 8.81 -9.27
C ARG A 47 -16.81 9.83 -8.24
N SER A 48 -17.52 9.39 -7.20
CA SER A 48 -18.00 10.28 -6.16
C SER A 48 -16.86 10.95 -5.41
N PHE A 49 -15.79 10.23 -5.09
CA PHE A 49 -14.56 10.79 -4.52
C PHE A 49 -13.98 11.91 -5.41
N THR A 50 -13.74 11.63 -6.69
CA THR A 50 -13.16 12.63 -7.62
C THR A 50 -14.02 13.88 -7.82
N GLN A 51 -15.35 13.78 -7.60
CA GLN A 51 -16.28 14.89 -7.73
C GLN A 51 -16.46 15.69 -6.42
N THR A 52 -16.27 15.02 -5.28
CA THR A 52 -16.60 15.57 -3.95
C THR A 52 -15.37 16.08 -3.24
N ALA A 53 -14.29 15.30 -3.20
CA ALA A 53 -13.15 15.58 -2.36
C ALA A 53 -12.19 16.57 -3.03
N SER A 54 -11.71 17.53 -2.24
CA SER A 54 -10.70 18.49 -2.69
C SER A 54 -9.27 17.94 -2.64
N SER A 55 -9.05 16.86 -1.90
CA SER A 55 -7.77 16.18 -1.71
C SER A 55 -7.97 14.71 -1.33
N PHE A 56 -6.87 13.97 -1.19
CA PHE A 56 -6.90 12.59 -0.67
C PHE A 56 -7.19 12.51 0.84
N ALA A 57 -7.08 13.62 1.58
CA ALA A 57 -7.48 13.69 2.99
C ALA A 57 -8.97 14.02 3.10
N VAL A 58 -9.79 12.97 3.14
CA VAL A 58 -11.26 13.06 3.12
C VAL A 58 -11.79 13.37 4.50
N THR A 59 -12.55 14.45 4.61
CA THR A 59 -13.28 14.84 5.82
C THR A 59 -14.56 14.02 6.00
N TYR A 60 -15.14 14.03 7.21
CA TYR A 60 -16.37 13.28 7.47
C TYR A 60 -17.54 13.67 6.53
N PRO A 61 -17.83 14.96 6.28
CA PRO A 61 -18.88 15.34 5.34
C PRO A 61 -18.62 14.88 3.90
N GLU A 62 -17.35 14.91 3.45
CA GLU A 62 -16.98 14.38 2.14
C GLU A 62 -17.17 12.85 2.10
N LEU A 63 -16.76 12.12 3.13
CA LEU A 63 -16.95 10.66 3.22
C LEU A 63 -18.44 10.29 3.17
N GLU A 64 -19.29 10.98 3.94
CA GLU A 64 -20.74 10.74 3.94
C GLU A 64 -21.33 10.94 2.54
N THR A 65 -20.89 12.00 1.84
CA THR A 65 -21.32 12.29 0.47
C THR A 65 -20.83 11.22 -0.51
N ILE A 66 -19.58 10.78 -0.38
CA ILE A 66 -18.98 9.73 -1.21
C ILE A 66 -19.77 8.42 -1.09
N LEU A 67 -20.12 8.03 0.13
CA LEU A 67 -20.84 6.77 0.38
C LEU A 67 -22.33 6.85 -0.02
N MET A 68 -22.91 8.05 -0.09
CA MET A 68 -24.33 8.24 -0.44
C MET A 68 -24.70 7.69 -1.82
N VAL A 69 -23.73 7.59 -2.75
CA VAL A 69 -23.95 7.00 -4.07
C VAL A 69 -24.33 5.51 -4.03
N LEU A 70 -24.08 4.83 -2.91
CA LEU A 70 -24.45 3.43 -2.72
C LEU A 70 -25.88 3.24 -2.18
N LYS A 71 -26.62 4.33 -1.93
CA LYS A 71 -27.98 4.29 -1.37
C LYS A 71 -28.92 3.34 -2.13
N ASP A 72 -28.83 3.31 -3.46
CA ASP A 72 -29.68 2.48 -4.29
C ASP A 72 -29.19 1.02 -4.39
N SER A 73 -28.00 0.73 -3.86
CA SER A 73 -27.36 -0.59 -3.93
C SER A 73 -27.44 -1.40 -2.63
N ILE A 74 -27.91 -0.82 -1.53
CA ILE A 74 -27.96 -1.49 -0.20
C ILE A 74 -29.20 -2.38 0.02
N GLY A 75 -30.04 -2.56 -1.00
CA GLY A 75 -31.20 -3.47 -0.95
C GLY A 75 -32.34 -3.02 -0.03
N VAL A 76 -32.31 -1.77 0.44
CA VAL A 76 -33.35 -1.17 1.28
C VAL A 76 -34.36 -0.44 0.38
N THR A 77 -35.64 -0.79 0.49
CA THR A 77 -36.68 -0.24 -0.39
C THR A 77 -37.14 1.15 0.05
N ASP A 78 -37.12 1.43 1.35
CA ASP A 78 -37.51 2.74 1.88
C ASP A 78 -36.36 3.76 1.71
N PRO A 79 -36.56 4.88 1.00
CA PRO A 79 -35.48 5.84 0.73
C PRO A 79 -34.93 6.54 1.97
N VAL A 80 -35.71 6.68 3.04
CA VAL A 80 -35.30 7.34 4.29
C VAL A 80 -34.48 6.37 5.13
N GLU A 81 -34.89 5.11 5.19
CA GLU A 81 -34.15 4.04 5.84
C GLU A 81 -32.81 3.80 5.13
N ALA A 82 -32.80 3.79 3.79
CA ALA A 82 -31.58 3.63 3.01
C ALA A 82 -30.55 4.74 3.28
N GLU A 83 -31.00 5.99 3.30
CA GLU A 83 -30.15 7.13 3.65
C GLU A 83 -29.63 7.04 5.10
N THR A 84 -30.49 6.66 6.03
CA THR A 84 -30.12 6.49 7.44
C THR A 84 -29.06 5.41 7.61
N GLU A 85 -29.19 4.29 6.88
CA GLU A 85 -28.23 3.19 6.93
C GLU A 85 -26.87 3.59 6.33
N ILE A 86 -26.84 4.31 5.20
CA ILE A 86 -25.57 4.81 4.64
C ILE A 86 -24.87 5.78 5.61
N LYS A 87 -25.61 6.71 6.25
CA LYS A 87 -25.03 7.62 7.25
C LYS A 87 -24.48 6.86 8.45
N ARG A 88 -25.20 5.83 8.91
CA ARG A 88 -24.73 4.94 9.98
C ARG A 88 -23.42 4.23 9.59
N GLN A 89 -23.33 3.75 8.35
CA GLN A 89 -22.12 3.12 7.82
C GLN A 89 -20.96 4.12 7.69
N ALA A 90 -21.20 5.33 7.17
CA ALA A 90 -20.21 6.39 7.08
C ALA A 90 -19.63 6.74 8.47
N HIS A 91 -20.50 6.85 9.48
CA HIS A 91 -20.07 7.10 10.86
C HIS A 91 -19.26 5.95 11.45
N ALA A 92 -19.66 4.69 11.21
CA ALA A 92 -18.89 3.53 11.66
C ALA A 92 -17.51 3.46 11.01
N LEU A 93 -17.45 3.65 9.68
CA LEU A 93 -16.21 3.67 8.91
C LEU A 93 -15.28 4.79 9.37
N TRP A 94 -15.81 6.01 9.53
CA TRP A 94 -15.05 7.16 10.02
C TRP A 94 -14.38 6.87 11.37
N ASN A 95 -15.15 6.36 12.32
CA ASN A 95 -14.64 6.06 13.66
C ASN A 95 -13.53 5.01 13.65
N HIS A 96 -13.61 4.05 12.73
CA HIS A 96 -12.60 3.01 12.56
C HIS A 96 -11.35 3.54 11.84
N TRP A 97 -11.50 4.20 10.69
CA TRP A 97 -10.37 4.68 9.88
C TRP A 97 -9.57 5.80 10.54
N THR A 98 -10.19 6.58 11.42
CA THR A 98 -9.58 7.74 12.08
C THR A 98 -9.18 7.49 13.53
N GLU A 99 -9.25 6.24 14.00
CA GLU A 99 -9.01 5.90 15.41
C GLU A 99 -7.68 6.45 15.94
N ASP A 100 -6.60 6.30 15.17
CA ASP A 100 -5.27 6.82 15.51
C ASP A 100 -5.24 8.35 15.59
N ALA A 101 -5.90 9.04 14.65
CA ALA A 101 -5.90 10.50 14.55
C ALA A 101 -6.70 11.19 15.67
N ARG A 102 -7.65 10.48 16.30
CA ARG A 102 -8.44 11.03 17.43
C ARG A 102 -7.58 11.41 18.63
N HIS A 103 -6.42 10.76 18.80
CA HIS A 103 -5.47 11.11 19.86
C HIS A 103 -4.80 12.48 19.64
N VAL A 104 -4.77 12.97 18.39
CA VAL A 104 -4.11 14.22 17.98
C VAL A 104 -5.11 15.38 17.86
N GLY A 105 -6.42 15.07 17.79
CA GLY A 105 -7.53 16.03 17.86
C GLY A 105 -8.55 15.85 16.74
N PRO A 106 -9.87 16.01 17.00
CA PRO A 106 -10.93 15.70 16.03
C PRO A 106 -10.90 16.57 14.77
N SER A 107 -10.33 17.78 14.85
CA SER A 107 -10.17 18.67 13.69
C SER A 107 -9.07 18.24 12.71
N LYS A 108 -8.26 17.24 13.07
CA LYS A 108 -7.19 16.68 12.22
C LYS A 108 -7.52 15.26 11.71
N ALA A 109 -8.62 14.68 12.16
CA ALA A 109 -9.07 13.38 11.69
C ALA A 109 -9.50 13.48 10.22
N HIS A 110 -8.96 12.58 9.40
CA HIS A 110 -9.31 12.43 7.99
C HIS A 110 -9.16 10.95 7.61
N VAL A 111 -9.91 10.54 6.61
CA VAL A 111 -9.73 9.26 5.93
C VAL A 111 -8.82 9.50 4.73
N ASP A 112 -7.73 8.75 4.62
CA ASP A 112 -6.98 8.70 3.36
C ASP A 112 -7.84 7.97 2.32
N ALA A 113 -8.20 8.66 1.23
CA ALA A 113 -9.06 8.10 0.19
C ALA A 113 -8.44 6.91 -0.52
N MET A 114 -7.12 6.92 -0.75
CA MET A 114 -6.43 5.80 -1.39
C MET A 114 -6.42 4.58 -0.48
N GLU A 115 -6.23 4.76 0.83
CA GLU A 115 -6.34 3.65 1.79
C GLU A 115 -7.73 3.00 1.71
N PHE A 116 -8.80 3.81 1.78
CA PHE A 116 -10.16 3.29 1.76
C PHE A 116 -10.55 2.67 0.41
N LEU A 117 -10.36 3.40 -0.68
CA LEU A 117 -10.80 2.96 -2.01
C LEU A 117 -10.03 1.73 -2.49
N MET A 118 -8.73 1.64 -2.20
CA MET A 118 -7.95 0.43 -2.50
C MET A 118 -8.45 -0.76 -1.70
N ALA A 119 -8.66 -0.59 -0.38
CA ALA A 119 -9.17 -1.66 0.45
C ALA A 119 -10.50 -2.23 -0.09
N VAL A 120 -11.38 -1.35 -0.56
CA VAL A 120 -12.61 -1.71 -1.25
C VAL A 120 -12.38 -2.51 -2.53
N VAL A 121 -11.42 -2.14 -3.38
CA VAL A 121 -11.09 -2.90 -4.60
C VAL A 121 -10.68 -4.33 -4.25
N PHE A 122 -9.87 -4.50 -3.20
CA PHE A 122 -9.45 -5.82 -2.72
C PHE A 122 -10.63 -6.67 -2.21
N LEU A 123 -11.65 -6.05 -1.60
CA LEU A 123 -12.88 -6.72 -1.14
C LEU A 123 -13.95 -6.96 -2.23
N SER A 124 -13.81 -6.34 -3.41
CA SER A 124 -14.83 -6.44 -4.45
C SER A 124 -14.99 -7.87 -5.03
N LYS A 125 -16.10 -8.13 -5.71
CA LYS A 125 -16.32 -9.37 -6.50
C LYS A 125 -15.61 -9.39 -7.85
N MET A 126 -14.85 -8.35 -8.17
CA MET A 126 -14.14 -8.26 -9.44
C MET A 126 -13.21 -9.47 -9.62
N THR A 127 -13.03 -9.92 -10.86
CA THR A 127 -12.05 -10.96 -11.16
C THR A 127 -10.65 -10.50 -10.72
N LEU A 128 -9.76 -11.43 -10.40
CA LEU A 128 -8.37 -11.09 -10.04
C LEU A 128 -7.73 -10.15 -11.09
N ARG A 129 -7.95 -10.42 -12.37
CA ARG A 129 -7.41 -9.61 -13.46
C ARG A 129 -8.04 -8.21 -13.47
N ASP A 130 -9.34 -8.08 -13.22
CA ASP A 130 -10.00 -6.78 -13.13
C ASP A 130 -9.51 -5.97 -11.93
N LYS A 131 -9.34 -6.61 -10.75
CA LYS A 131 -8.75 -5.97 -9.57
C LYS A 131 -7.36 -5.42 -9.87
N ILE A 132 -6.49 -6.22 -10.50
CA ILE A 132 -5.13 -5.81 -10.87
C ILE A 132 -5.14 -4.62 -11.85
N ASN A 133 -6.02 -4.66 -12.86
CA ASN A 133 -6.13 -3.54 -13.80
C ASN A 133 -6.63 -2.27 -13.11
N PHE A 134 -7.61 -2.39 -12.23
CA PHE A 134 -8.15 -1.26 -11.48
C PHE A 134 -7.09 -0.67 -10.54
N VAL A 135 -6.32 -1.51 -9.85
CA VAL A 135 -5.19 -1.06 -9.04
C VAL A 135 -4.15 -0.33 -9.90
N PHE A 136 -3.81 -0.84 -11.09
CA PHE A 136 -2.91 -0.14 -12.00
C PHE A 136 -3.45 1.24 -12.39
N ASP A 137 -4.73 1.34 -12.78
CA ASP A 137 -5.37 2.62 -13.15
C ASP A 137 -5.32 3.67 -12.03
N ALA A 138 -5.29 3.21 -10.79
CA ALA A 138 -5.27 4.08 -9.64
C ALA A 138 -3.86 4.39 -9.10
N ILE A 139 -2.86 3.59 -9.47
CA ILE A 139 -1.44 3.91 -9.25
C ILE A 139 -0.97 4.94 -10.28
N ASP A 140 -1.43 4.83 -11.52
CA ASP A 140 -1.15 5.74 -12.65
C ASP A 140 -1.91 7.07 -12.46
N PHE A 141 -1.40 7.93 -11.57
CA PHE A 141 -2.11 9.14 -11.12
C PHE A 141 -2.27 10.18 -12.25
N ASP A 142 -1.34 10.20 -13.19
CA ASP A 142 -1.35 11.15 -14.31
C ASP A 142 -1.99 10.56 -15.59
N GLY A 143 -2.33 9.27 -15.59
CA GLY A 143 -3.04 8.58 -16.67
C GLY A 143 -2.18 8.36 -17.92
N ASN A 144 -0.87 8.37 -17.79
CA ASN A 144 0.07 8.24 -18.90
C ASN A 144 0.25 6.77 -19.39
N ASN A 145 -0.43 5.80 -18.74
CA ASN A 145 -0.40 4.35 -19.00
C ASN A 145 0.92 3.64 -18.66
N PHE A 146 1.77 4.26 -17.85
CA PHE A 146 2.90 3.66 -17.21
C PHE A 146 2.95 4.12 -15.75
N VAL A 147 3.68 3.40 -14.90
CA VAL A 147 3.88 3.79 -13.51
C VAL A 147 5.35 3.86 -13.20
N ASP A 148 5.77 4.92 -12.53
CA ASP A 148 7.13 5.06 -12.03
C ASP A 148 7.28 4.50 -10.59
N PHE A 149 8.50 4.60 -10.05
CA PHE A 149 8.79 4.04 -8.73
C PHE A 149 8.07 4.80 -7.60
N ASP A 150 7.93 6.12 -7.72
CA ASP A 150 7.31 6.95 -6.70
C ASP A 150 5.80 6.67 -6.64
N GLU A 151 5.15 6.53 -7.79
CA GLU A 151 3.74 6.16 -7.87
C GLU A 151 3.46 4.79 -7.23
N VAL A 152 4.29 3.79 -7.52
CA VAL A 152 4.20 2.46 -6.89
C VAL A 152 4.43 2.56 -5.39
N CYS A 153 5.48 3.27 -4.95
CA CYS A 153 5.83 3.40 -3.54
C CYS A 153 4.72 4.10 -2.74
N ILE A 154 4.22 5.23 -3.22
CA ILE A 154 3.13 6.00 -2.60
C ILE A 154 1.88 5.13 -2.51
N SER A 155 1.49 4.49 -3.60
CA SER A 155 0.28 3.67 -3.63
C SER A 155 0.38 2.44 -2.74
N MET A 156 1.55 1.80 -2.67
CA MET A 156 1.76 0.64 -1.79
C MET A 156 1.65 1.00 -0.30
N LYS A 157 2.03 2.22 0.10
CA LYS A 157 1.79 2.71 1.47
C LYS A 157 0.31 2.75 1.79
N SER A 158 -0.49 3.37 0.92
CA SER A 158 -1.94 3.48 1.11
C SER A 158 -2.64 2.12 1.02
N ILE A 159 -2.25 1.25 0.08
CA ILE A 159 -2.80 -0.11 -0.03
C ILE A 159 -2.54 -0.89 1.27
N GLU A 160 -1.30 -0.93 1.77
CA GLU A 160 -0.98 -1.67 2.99
C GLU A 160 -1.77 -1.15 4.19
N ALA A 161 -1.79 0.17 4.39
CA ALA A 161 -2.51 0.79 5.49
C ALA A 161 -4.03 0.58 5.41
N GLY A 162 -4.60 0.59 4.20
CA GLY A 162 -6.01 0.23 3.99
C GLY A 162 -6.30 -1.23 4.35
N LEU A 163 -5.46 -2.16 3.91
CA LEU A 163 -5.62 -3.59 4.14
C LEU A 163 -5.45 -3.98 5.62
N THR A 164 -4.68 -3.24 6.42
CA THR A 164 -4.59 -3.45 7.88
C THR A 164 -5.90 -3.09 8.58
N LYS A 165 -6.55 -2.01 8.12
CA LYS A 165 -7.82 -1.51 8.67
C LYS A 165 -9.03 -2.37 8.31
N LEU A 166 -8.93 -3.25 7.30
CA LEU A 166 -10.01 -4.20 6.97
C LEU A 166 -10.23 -5.26 8.05
N ARG A 167 -9.19 -5.59 8.83
CA ARG A 167 -9.19 -6.74 9.74
C ARG A 167 -9.92 -6.44 11.04
N LYS A 168 -10.65 -7.43 11.57
CA LYS A 168 -11.24 -7.36 12.91
C LYS A 168 -10.18 -7.15 14.00
N GLU A 169 -9.05 -7.81 13.85
CA GLU A 169 -7.86 -7.58 14.68
C GLU A 169 -6.91 -6.68 13.88
N PRO A 170 -6.93 -5.36 14.10
CA PRO A 170 -6.11 -4.43 13.33
C PRO A 170 -4.62 -4.70 13.63
N SER A 171 -3.85 -4.84 12.56
CA SER A 171 -2.39 -4.80 12.62
C SER A 171 -1.91 -3.37 12.44
N LYS A 172 -0.72 -3.07 12.96
CA LYS A 172 -0.06 -1.80 12.61
C LYS A 172 0.43 -1.89 11.16
N PRO A 173 0.28 -0.81 10.38
CA PRO A 173 0.95 -0.67 9.10
C PRO A 173 2.44 -0.99 9.20
N ALA A 174 3.00 -1.51 8.12
CA ALA A 174 4.43 -1.70 7.99
C ALA A 174 5.16 -0.35 8.14
N SER A 175 6.41 -0.36 8.64
CA SER A 175 7.20 0.86 8.63
C SER A 175 7.46 1.31 7.21
N GLU A 176 7.54 2.63 7.00
CA GLU A 176 7.77 3.23 5.68
C GLU A 176 8.98 2.61 4.96
N MET A 177 10.09 2.41 5.67
CA MET A 177 11.29 1.76 5.12
C MET A 177 11.00 0.36 4.58
N LYS A 178 10.20 -0.46 5.29
CA LYS A 178 9.83 -1.80 4.81
C LYS A 178 8.97 -1.73 3.56
N ILE A 179 8.07 -0.75 3.46
CA ILE A 179 7.22 -0.56 2.29
C ILE A 179 8.07 -0.13 1.09
N ILE A 180 9.03 0.79 1.28
CA ILE A 180 9.96 1.23 0.23
C ILE A 180 10.77 0.04 -0.29
N LEU A 181 11.34 -0.80 0.60
CA LEU A 181 12.10 -1.98 0.19
C LEU A 181 11.24 -2.98 -0.59
N LEU A 182 10.00 -3.22 -0.15
CA LEU A 182 9.07 -4.09 -0.85
C LEU A 182 8.68 -3.52 -2.22
N ALA A 183 8.38 -2.23 -2.29
CA ALA A 183 8.07 -1.53 -3.53
C ALA A 183 9.25 -1.60 -4.50
N SER A 184 10.48 -1.41 -4.03
CA SER A 184 11.70 -1.47 -4.84
C SER A 184 11.94 -2.87 -5.41
N ALA A 185 11.71 -3.91 -4.60
CA ALA A 185 11.77 -5.30 -5.04
C ALA A 185 10.69 -5.62 -6.10
N TRP A 186 9.44 -5.19 -5.88
CA TRP A 186 8.35 -5.38 -6.84
C TRP A 186 8.61 -4.60 -8.13
N PHE A 187 9.07 -3.36 -8.02
CA PHE A 187 9.33 -2.48 -9.14
C PHE A 187 10.42 -3.06 -10.04
N SER A 188 11.55 -3.46 -9.45
CA SER A 188 12.66 -4.11 -10.15
C SER A 188 12.22 -5.39 -10.86
N ALA A 189 11.51 -6.26 -10.14
CA ALA A 189 11.06 -7.55 -10.68
C ALA A 189 10.03 -7.38 -11.81
N CYS A 190 9.16 -6.37 -11.71
CA CYS A 190 8.14 -6.06 -12.70
C CYS A 190 8.72 -5.38 -13.94
N ALA A 191 9.61 -4.41 -13.76
CA ALA A 191 10.29 -3.70 -14.84
C ALA A 191 11.36 -4.58 -15.53
N GLY A 192 11.82 -5.65 -14.89
CA GLY A 192 12.86 -6.53 -15.40
C GLY A 192 14.25 -5.90 -15.32
N VAL A 193 14.48 -5.07 -14.30
CA VAL A 193 15.75 -4.39 -14.05
C VAL A 193 16.40 -4.92 -12.76
N PRO A 194 17.73 -4.80 -12.62
CA PRO A 194 18.40 -5.12 -11.37
C PRO A 194 17.87 -4.24 -10.23
N HIS A 195 17.89 -4.80 -9.01
CA HIS A 195 17.60 -4.03 -7.80
C HIS A 195 18.61 -2.89 -7.62
N ASN A 196 18.12 -1.72 -7.21
CA ASN A 196 18.94 -0.60 -6.81
C ASN A 196 18.84 -0.36 -5.30
N ASP A 197 19.96 -0.47 -4.59
CA ASP A 197 20.05 -0.23 -3.14
C ASP A 197 19.73 1.22 -2.76
N GLU A 198 19.93 2.17 -3.69
CA GLU A 198 19.59 3.59 -3.53
C GLU A 198 18.10 3.85 -3.77
N ASN A 199 17.35 2.86 -4.26
CA ASN A 199 15.93 2.97 -4.63
C ASN A 199 15.62 4.07 -5.66
N GLU A 200 16.59 4.38 -6.53
CA GLU A 200 16.42 5.33 -7.63
C GLU A 200 16.31 4.60 -8.97
N TYR A 201 15.29 4.93 -9.76
CA TYR A 201 15.02 4.26 -11.04
C TYR A 201 14.84 5.28 -12.18
N PRO A 202 15.86 6.10 -12.50
CA PRO A 202 15.73 7.21 -13.43
C PRO A 202 15.32 6.73 -14.84
N GLY A 203 14.15 7.19 -15.30
CA GLY A 203 13.62 6.88 -16.62
C GLY A 203 13.12 5.44 -16.80
N VAL A 204 13.09 4.63 -15.74
CA VAL A 204 12.50 3.29 -15.77
C VAL A 204 11.03 3.42 -15.39
N VAL A 205 10.17 2.74 -16.15
CA VAL A 205 8.73 2.73 -15.92
C VAL A 205 8.17 1.32 -16.11
N ILE A 206 7.04 1.05 -15.47
CA ILE A 206 6.30 -0.19 -15.62
C ILE A 206 5.07 0.07 -16.48
N LYS A 207 4.94 -0.66 -17.58
CA LYS A 207 3.71 -0.63 -18.38
C LYS A 207 2.66 -1.55 -17.77
N ARG A 208 1.37 -1.26 -18.02
CA ARG A 208 0.24 -2.09 -17.59
C ARG A 208 0.44 -3.58 -17.83
N ARG A 209 0.90 -3.96 -19.03
CA ARG A 209 1.15 -5.37 -19.38
C ARG A 209 2.15 -6.03 -18.41
N GLN A 210 3.24 -5.34 -18.08
CA GLN A 210 4.26 -5.85 -17.15
C GLN A 210 3.67 -6.02 -15.75
N PHE A 211 2.94 -5.01 -15.26
CA PHE A 211 2.27 -5.07 -13.96
C PHE A 211 1.28 -6.22 -13.86
N VAL A 212 0.42 -6.39 -14.87
CA VAL A 212 -0.55 -7.48 -14.94
C VAL A 212 0.14 -8.84 -14.96
N GLU A 213 1.17 -9.02 -15.78
CA GLU A 213 1.93 -10.28 -15.86
C GLU A 213 2.63 -10.60 -14.53
N PHE A 214 3.21 -9.59 -13.88
CA PHE A 214 3.84 -9.72 -12.57
C PHE A 214 2.82 -10.15 -11.50
N CYS A 215 1.70 -9.43 -11.36
CA CYS A 215 0.69 -9.72 -10.34
C CYS A 215 -0.07 -11.04 -10.58
N LEU A 216 -0.18 -11.52 -11.82
CA LEU A 216 -0.82 -12.80 -12.12
C LEU A 216 0.09 -14.01 -11.89
N LYS A 217 1.41 -13.82 -11.79
CA LYS A 217 2.34 -14.93 -11.57
C LYS A 217 2.19 -15.45 -10.15
N LYS A 218 1.73 -16.70 -9.99
CA LYS A 218 1.43 -17.34 -8.69
C LYS A 218 2.59 -17.32 -7.68
N THR A 219 3.84 -17.28 -8.17
CA THR A 219 5.03 -17.22 -7.31
C THR A 219 5.34 -15.82 -6.78
N GLN A 220 4.64 -14.78 -7.24
CA GLN A 220 4.90 -13.41 -6.80
C GLN A 220 4.09 -13.10 -5.55
N PRO A 221 4.68 -12.41 -4.55
CA PRO A 221 3.97 -11.98 -3.35
C PRO A 221 2.69 -11.20 -3.65
N ALA A 222 2.70 -10.37 -4.70
CA ALA A 222 1.54 -9.63 -5.15
C ALA A 222 0.32 -10.53 -5.41
N ASN A 223 0.50 -11.70 -6.04
CA ASN A 223 -0.60 -12.61 -6.33
C ASN A 223 -1.27 -13.15 -5.06
N VAL A 224 -0.45 -13.55 -4.09
CA VAL A 224 -0.90 -14.08 -2.79
C VAL A 224 -1.78 -13.06 -2.08
N ILE A 225 -1.35 -11.81 -2.09
CA ILE A 225 -2.04 -10.67 -1.48
C ILE A 225 -3.41 -10.43 -2.11
N PHE A 226 -3.49 -10.36 -3.43
CA PHE A 226 -4.77 -10.19 -4.12
C PHE A 226 -5.73 -11.36 -3.84
N ARG A 227 -5.22 -12.59 -3.76
CA ARG A 227 -6.04 -13.79 -3.50
C ARG A 227 -6.52 -13.87 -2.06
N LEU A 228 -5.71 -13.45 -1.10
CA LEU A 228 -6.07 -13.51 0.32
C LEU A 228 -7.36 -12.73 0.62
N TYR A 229 -7.52 -11.55 0.01
CA TYR A 229 -8.70 -10.71 0.19
C TYR A 229 -9.84 -11.04 -0.79
N ALA A 230 -9.63 -11.97 -1.73
CA ALA A 230 -10.69 -12.46 -2.60
C ALA A 230 -11.67 -13.41 -1.89
N VAL A 231 -11.26 -14.01 -0.75
CA VAL A 231 -12.04 -14.97 0.04
C VAL A 231 -12.28 -14.42 1.45
N ALA A 232 -12.58 -13.13 1.59
CA ALA A 232 -12.95 -12.59 2.90
C ALA A 232 -14.25 -13.28 3.41
N GLU A 233 -14.38 -13.40 4.72
CA GLU A 233 -15.34 -14.27 5.44
C GLU A 233 -16.84 -14.08 5.12
N GLY A 234 -17.20 -13.12 4.25
CA GLY A 234 -18.55 -13.01 3.67
C GLY A 234 -18.88 -14.10 2.64
N GLN A 235 -17.91 -14.88 2.17
CA GLN A 235 -18.17 -16.03 1.28
C GLN A 235 -18.38 -17.32 2.09
N LYS A 236 -19.65 -17.74 2.24
CA LYS A 236 -19.97 -19.13 2.65
C LYS A 236 -20.14 -20.10 1.48
N GLU A 237 -20.08 -19.61 0.25
CA GLU A 237 -20.11 -20.45 -0.95
C GLU A 237 -19.09 -19.91 -1.94
N VAL A 238 -17.90 -20.51 -1.97
CA VAL A 238 -16.93 -20.30 -3.04
C VAL A 238 -16.81 -21.60 -3.81
N ASP A 239 -16.79 -21.49 -5.14
CA ASP A 239 -16.46 -22.57 -6.05
C ASP A 239 -15.25 -23.36 -5.53
N SER A 240 -15.41 -24.67 -5.40
CA SER A 240 -14.40 -25.62 -4.91
C SER A 240 -13.04 -25.48 -5.61
N ASP A 241 -13.06 -24.98 -6.84
CA ASP A 241 -11.87 -24.79 -7.68
C ASP A 241 -10.96 -23.66 -7.16
N VAL A 242 -11.50 -22.63 -6.49
CA VAL A 242 -10.71 -21.51 -5.94
C VAL A 242 -10.07 -21.89 -4.60
N GLU A 243 -10.78 -22.65 -3.75
CA GLU A 243 -10.25 -23.19 -2.50
C GLU A 243 -9.16 -24.22 -2.77
N GLU A 244 -9.37 -25.14 -3.72
CA GLU A 244 -8.37 -26.14 -4.09
C GLU A 244 -7.13 -25.51 -4.75
N GLU A 245 -7.30 -24.45 -5.56
CA GLU A 245 -6.18 -23.73 -6.16
C GLU A 245 -5.39 -22.83 -5.21
N ALA A 246 -6.05 -22.21 -4.22
CA ALA A 246 -5.36 -21.51 -3.14
C ALA A 246 -4.46 -22.48 -2.36
N ASN A 247 -4.98 -23.68 -2.05
CA ASN A 247 -4.25 -24.76 -1.41
C ASN A 247 -3.08 -25.31 -2.25
N VAL A 248 -3.17 -25.31 -3.59
CA VAL A 248 -2.07 -25.70 -4.48
C VAL A 248 -0.99 -24.62 -4.60
N ALA A 249 -1.37 -23.33 -4.64
CA ALA A 249 -0.41 -22.23 -4.65
C ALA A 249 0.43 -22.16 -3.37
N LEU A 250 -0.17 -22.50 -2.22
CA LEU A 250 0.49 -22.63 -0.92
C LEU A 250 1.52 -23.78 -0.93
N LYS A 251 1.21 -24.92 -1.58
CA LYS A 251 2.15 -26.06 -1.71
C LYS A 251 3.39 -25.79 -2.58
N VAL A 252 3.33 -24.84 -3.53
CA VAL A 252 4.50 -24.45 -4.34
C VAL A 252 5.46 -23.56 -3.54
N ALA A 253 4.99 -22.90 -2.49
CA ALA A 253 5.82 -22.16 -1.53
C ALA A 253 6.53 -23.07 -0.50
N ASP A 254 6.20 -24.36 -0.47
CA ASP A 254 6.65 -25.35 0.52
C ASP A 254 7.88 -26.18 0.05
N ALA A 255 8.63 -25.66 -0.94
CA ALA A 255 9.96 -26.19 -1.27
C ALA A 255 10.93 -25.89 -0.11
N PRO A 256 11.85 -26.82 0.25
CA PRO A 256 12.43 -26.91 1.58
C PRO A 256 13.06 -25.60 2.07
N ALA A 257 12.60 -25.19 3.25
CA ALA A 257 13.03 -24.05 4.03
C ALA A 257 14.50 -24.20 4.51
N GLU A 258 15.45 -23.82 3.67
CA GLU A 258 16.80 -23.41 4.11
C GLU A 258 17.29 -22.10 3.46
N ALA A 259 16.41 -21.33 2.84
CA ALA A 259 16.73 -19.97 2.40
C ALA A 259 15.71 -19.00 2.96
N ASP A 260 16.16 -18.17 3.90
CA ASP A 260 15.53 -16.87 4.15
C ASP A 260 15.30 -16.18 2.79
N PRO A 261 14.06 -15.81 2.42
CA PRO A 261 13.76 -15.19 1.12
C PRO A 261 14.46 -13.83 0.93
N PHE A 262 15.08 -13.28 1.99
CA PHE A 262 15.91 -12.08 1.97
C PHE A 262 17.43 -12.36 2.03
N ALA A 263 17.87 -13.61 2.26
CA ALA A 263 19.31 -13.94 2.31
C ALA A 263 20.02 -13.74 0.97
N ALA A 264 19.31 -13.84 -0.16
CA ALA A 264 19.86 -13.57 -1.48
C ALA A 264 20.15 -12.08 -1.76
N LEU A 265 19.67 -11.17 -0.90
CA LEU A 265 19.84 -9.71 -1.06
C LEU A 265 21.00 -9.13 -0.22
N SER A 266 21.72 -9.95 0.55
CA SER A 266 22.85 -9.49 1.39
C SER A 266 24.22 -10.06 0.98
N GLY A 267 24.30 -10.80 -0.14
CA GLY A 267 25.50 -11.48 -0.62
C GLY A 267 26.44 -10.61 -1.45
N GLY A 268 27.03 -9.58 -0.85
CA GLY A 268 28.18 -8.86 -1.43
C GLY A 268 29.33 -9.83 -1.71
N GLY A 269 29.80 -9.84 -2.95
CA GLY A 269 30.84 -10.75 -3.43
C GLY A 269 32.12 -10.72 -2.60
N ARG A 270 32.50 -11.86 -2.04
CA ARG A 270 33.87 -12.14 -1.61
C ARG A 270 34.54 -13.04 -2.63
N GLY A 271 35.26 -12.41 -3.55
CA GLY A 271 36.35 -13.05 -4.27
C GLY A 271 37.43 -13.47 -3.27
N GLY A 272 37.81 -14.74 -3.31
CA GLY A 272 38.94 -15.29 -2.57
C GLY A 272 40.26 -15.04 -3.29
N GLY A 273 41.32 -14.95 -2.50
CA GLY A 273 42.73 -14.83 -2.91
C GLY A 273 43.33 -13.60 -2.26
N GLY A 274 44.40 -13.63 -1.48
CA GLY A 274 45.38 -14.64 -1.11
C GLY A 274 46.38 -13.90 -0.20
N GLY A 275 46.98 -14.59 0.76
CA GLY A 275 47.71 -13.99 1.88
C GLY A 275 48.92 -13.13 1.51
N CYS A 276 49.28 -12.24 2.44
CA CYS A 276 50.61 -12.08 3.03
C CYS A 276 50.61 -10.81 3.91
N ALA A 277 51.06 -10.96 5.15
CA ALA A 277 51.60 -9.89 6.00
C ALA A 277 53.09 -10.21 6.24
N PRO A 278 53.89 -9.38 6.94
CA PRO A 278 53.70 -7.99 7.37
C PRO A 278 54.91 -7.09 7.00
N ALA A 279 54.83 -5.78 7.25
CA ALA A 279 56.01 -4.97 7.58
C ALA A 279 55.64 -3.68 8.34
N GLU A 280 56.37 -3.47 9.42
CA GLU A 280 56.42 -2.31 10.31
C GLU A 280 57.11 -1.13 9.61
N GLU A 281 56.72 0.11 9.92
CA GLU A 281 57.68 1.20 10.15
C GLU A 281 57.00 2.39 10.86
N GLU A 282 57.41 2.63 12.11
CA GLU A 282 57.30 3.91 12.80
C GLU A 282 58.32 4.88 12.20
N VAL A 283 57.94 6.13 11.90
CA VAL A 283 58.79 7.30 12.14
C VAL A 283 57.90 8.50 12.47
N GLY A 284 58.02 9.03 13.68
CA GLY A 284 57.41 10.28 14.10
C GLY A 284 58.22 11.51 13.69
N LEU A 285 57.62 12.70 13.86
CA LEU A 285 58.24 13.93 14.38
C LEU A 285 57.18 15.05 14.43
N GLN A 286 56.96 15.59 15.64
CA GLN A 286 56.29 16.86 15.95
C GLN A 286 57.30 18.06 15.79
N PRO A 287 57.06 19.28 16.33
CA PRO A 287 56.05 20.32 16.03
C PRO A 287 56.67 21.74 15.92
N GLN A 288 55.94 22.75 15.40
CA GLN A 288 56.08 24.20 15.76
C GLN A 288 54.71 24.87 15.47
N ALA A 289 53.93 25.47 16.38
CA ALA A 289 54.10 26.45 17.46
C ALA A 289 53.96 27.92 17.02
N LEU A 290 53.08 28.64 17.75
CA LEU A 290 52.90 30.10 17.90
C LEU A 290 52.17 30.80 16.72
N ASP A 291 51.25 31.75 16.90
CA ASP A 291 51.13 32.73 17.98
C ASP A 291 49.75 33.43 18.07
N GLN A 292 49.37 33.68 19.33
CA GLN A 292 48.62 34.79 19.97
C GLN A 292 47.39 35.53 19.37
N GLY A 293 46.40 35.64 20.28
CA GLY A 293 45.69 36.89 20.62
C GLY A 293 44.19 36.87 20.28
N GLY A 294 43.23 37.16 21.14
CA GLY A 294 43.19 37.69 22.51
C GLY A 294 41.71 37.77 22.92
N GLY A 295 41.43 37.68 24.22
CA GLY A 295 40.11 37.33 24.77
C GLY A 295 39.04 38.42 24.78
N ARG A 296 37.84 37.99 25.17
CA ARG A 296 36.93 38.66 26.12
C ARG A 296 35.88 37.66 26.64
N ASP A 297 35.54 37.89 27.91
CA ASP A 297 34.73 37.09 28.84
C ASP A 297 33.24 36.89 28.48
N PRO A 298 32.54 36.00 29.21
CA PRO A 298 31.33 35.30 28.78
C PRO A 298 30.08 35.83 29.47
N GLU A 299 29.10 36.33 28.73
CA GLU A 299 27.70 36.42 29.20
C GLU A 299 26.80 36.79 28.03
N GLY A 300 25.95 35.85 27.60
CA GLY A 300 24.93 36.12 26.57
C GLY A 300 24.85 35.07 25.46
N ALA A 301 24.63 33.80 25.80
CA ALA A 301 24.21 32.78 24.83
C ALA A 301 23.44 31.64 25.52
N ARG A 302 22.31 31.99 26.13
CA ARG A 302 21.26 31.04 26.54
C ARG A 302 19.89 31.57 26.13
N GLU A 303 19.74 32.03 24.89
CA GLU A 303 18.43 32.29 24.30
C GLU A 303 18.56 32.52 22.78
N GLN A 304 18.71 31.44 21.99
CA GLN A 304 18.41 31.36 20.54
C GLN A 304 18.86 30.01 19.97
N VAL A 305 18.12 28.94 20.29
CA VAL A 305 17.76 27.84 19.35
C VAL A 305 16.44 27.26 19.88
N ARG A 306 15.39 28.07 19.86
CA ARG A 306 14.01 27.65 20.08
C ARG A 306 13.10 28.54 19.25
N ALA A 307 13.28 28.54 17.93
CA ALA A 307 12.39 29.18 16.96
C ALA A 307 12.74 28.80 15.51
N GLU A 308 12.87 27.51 15.19
CA GLU A 308 12.75 27.01 13.80
C GLU A 308 12.01 25.67 13.85
N ALA A 309 10.74 25.77 14.24
CA ALA A 309 9.76 24.69 14.17
C ALA A 309 8.46 25.28 13.62
N LEU A 310 8.56 25.97 12.47
CA LEU A 310 7.44 26.50 11.72
C LEU A 310 7.86 26.63 10.24
N GLY A 311 7.27 25.80 9.39
CA GLY A 311 7.12 26.08 7.96
C GLY A 311 8.18 25.46 7.06
N ASP A 312 7.86 24.29 6.49
CA ASP A 312 7.82 24.20 5.03
C ASP A 312 6.76 23.17 4.60
N ASP A 313 5.51 23.63 4.58
CA ASP A 313 4.38 23.00 3.89
C ASP A 313 4.57 23.20 2.38
N ARG A 314 5.44 22.38 1.78
CA ARG A 314 5.50 22.19 0.33
C ARG A 314 5.88 20.75 -0.02
N VAL A 315 4.99 19.82 0.31
CA VAL A 315 4.82 18.61 -0.49
C VAL A 315 3.56 18.80 -1.33
N ALA A 316 3.70 18.62 -2.63
CA ALA A 316 2.74 19.00 -3.65
C ALA A 316 1.31 18.50 -3.35
N ALA A 317 0.40 19.44 -3.15
CA ALA A 317 -1.03 19.21 -3.31
C ALA A 317 -1.33 19.06 -4.81
N ALA A 318 -1.05 17.88 -5.36
CA ALA A 318 -1.68 17.44 -6.59
C ALA A 318 -3.08 16.95 -6.23
N GLY A 319 -4.07 17.85 -6.33
CA GLY A 319 -5.48 17.42 -6.32
C GLY A 319 -5.74 16.49 -7.50
N PRO A 320 -6.71 15.57 -7.43
CA PRO A 320 -6.99 14.64 -8.51
C PRO A 320 -7.28 15.41 -9.81
N HIS A 321 -6.51 15.11 -10.86
CA HIS A 321 -6.83 15.59 -12.21
C HIS A 321 -8.21 15.02 -12.60
N ARG A 322 -9.11 15.92 -13.02
CA ARG A 322 -10.56 15.72 -13.21
C ARG A 322 -11.00 14.64 -14.23
N GLU A 323 -10.11 13.79 -14.74
CA GLU A 323 -10.44 12.81 -15.78
C GLU A 323 -10.05 11.34 -15.50
N ALA A 324 -9.45 11.02 -14.34
CA ALA A 324 -9.08 9.63 -14.03
C ALA A 324 -10.21 8.85 -13.32
N VAL A 325 -11.28 8.55 -14.06
CA VAL A 325 -12.07 7.35 -13.74
C VAL A 325 -11.35 6.18 -14.43
N PRO A 326 -10.99 5.08 -13.72
CA PRO A 326 -10.48 3.87 -14.36
C PRO A 326 -11.37 3.52 -15.56
N ARG A 327 -10.79 3.52 -16.77
CA ARG A 327 -11.57 3.38 -18.01
C ARG A 327 -12.29 2.04 -18.01
N ALA A 328 -13.62 2.08 -18.11
CA ALA A 328 -14.44 0.91 -18.37
C ALA A 328 -14.04 0.31 -19.73
N LEU A 329 -13.56 -0.94 -19.72
CA LEU A 329 -13.38 -1.73 -20.94
C LEU A 329 -14.74 -2.28 -21.36
N ASP A 330 -15.53 -1.48 -22.06
CA ASP A 330 -16.70 -1.93 -22.81
C ASP A 330 -16.57 -1.47 -24.27
N GLU A 331 -15.86 -2.26 -25.08
CA GLU A 331 -16.17 -2.35 -26.51
C GLU A 331 -16.79 -3.73 -26.77
N PRO A 332 -18.09 -3.82 -27.07
CA PRO A 332 -18.67 -5.07 -27.56
C PRO A 332 -18.08 -5.41 -28.93
N PRO A 333 -17.94 -6.71 -29.28
CA PRO A 333 -17.50 -7.09 -30.61
C PRO A 333 -18.49 -6.53 -31.64
N ALA A 334 -17.95 -5.86 -32.66
CA ALA A 334 -18.73 -5.40 -33.80
C ALA A 334 -19.54 -6.58 -34.36
N ALA A 335 -20.87 -6.47 -34.26
CA ALA A 335 -21.78 -7.35 -34.97
C ALA A 335 -21.55 -7.13 -36.47
N GLY A 336 -20.91 -8.11 -37.11
CA GLY A 336 -20.90 -8.21 -38.57
C GLY A 336 -22.28 -8.67 -39.03
N ASP A 337 -23.02 -7.75 -39.64
CA ASP A 337 -24.23 -8.04 -40.40
C ASP A 337 -23.87 -8.31 -41.87
N GLN A 338 -24.41 -9.44 -42.36
CA GLN A 338 -24.62 -9.88 -43.76
C GLN A 338 -23.45 -10.48 -44.56
#